data_AF-A0A2V6H837-F1
#
_entry.id   AF-A0A2V6H837-F1
#
_cell.length_a   1.000
_cell.length_b   1.000
_cell.length_c   1.000
_cell.angle_alpha   90.00
_cell.angle_beta   90.00
_cell.angle_gamma   90.00
#
_symmetry.space_group_name_H-M   'P 1'
#
loop_
_entity.id
_entity.type
_entity.pdbx_description
1 polymer ?
#
loop_
_entity_poly.entity_id
_entity_poly.type
_entity_poly.pdbx_seq_one_letter_code
_entity_poly.pdbx_strand_id
1 'polypeptide(L)'
;MKNSDTTLQQIRPQLPVRLFNGFGALLEKTRISSTRMSAADLIETAKRRCDLDDFGEGDFFEALSRLLESCQSEARLNLIGKIALKVDVLETLCSRLQMERDRRLYPEIERQQIREPLFIVGLPRSGTTVLHSLLAADPEHRCPLMWEVRSPSPPTHVDEKRRIQRATQSCNFFNWLVPAFRYVHAVGAEVPQECVSLMTPTFMSDQFDAMYYVPSYRAWFFGQDLRPAYQYHRRFLQHLQFRRAAPR
;
A
#
# COMPACT_ATOMS: atom_id res chain seq x y z
N MET A 1 2.46 22.85 38.16
CA MET A 1 2.60 22.88 36.68
C MET A 1 2.76 21.45 36.20
N LYS A 2 1.76 20.90 35.50
CA LYS A 2 1.91 19.58 34.83
C LYS A 2 2.90 19.79 33.68
N ASN A 3 4.06 19.14 33.73
CA ASN A 3 4.97 19.06 32.60
C ASN A 3 4.21 18.41 31.45
N SER A 4 3.76 19.23 30.48
CA SER A 4 3.27 18.71 29.21
C SER A 4 4.45 18.09 28.48
N ASP A 5 4.40 16.78 28.24
CA ASP A 5 5.39 16.10 27.41
C ASP A 5 5.59 16.86 26.10
N THR A 6 6.85 17.04 25.72
CA THR A 6 7.22 17.66 24.45
C THR A 6 6.67 16.85 23.27
N THR A 7 6.42 17.49 22.13
CA THR A 7 5.93 16.81 20.91
C THR A 7 6.78 15.59 20.52
N LEU A 8 8.09 15.65 20.78
CA LEU A 8 9.02 14.52 20.58
C LEU A 8 8.81 13.37 21.56
N GLN A 9 8.46 13.64 22.83
CA GLN A 9 8.12 12.61 23.82
C GLN A 9 6.81 11.90 23.48
N GLN A 10 5.85 12.62 22.90
CA GLN A 10 4.55 12.09 22.45
C GLN A 10 4.65 11.19 21.21
N ILE A 11 5.72 11.33 20.42
CA ILE A 11 5.96 10.56 19.18
C ILE A 11 6.92 9.37 19.42
N ARG A 12 7.39 9.16 20.66
CA ARG A 12 8.32 8.04 20.95
C ARG A 12 7.65 6.69 20.67
N PRO A 13 8.34 5.76 19.98
CA PRO A 13 7.81 4.41 19.78
C PRO A 13 7.56 3.72 21.12
N GLN A 14 6.54 2.87 21.18
CA GLN A 14 6.21 2.13 22.41
C GLN A 14 7.41 1.30 22.91
N LEU A 15 7.51 1.11 24.23
CA LEU A 15 8.63 0.40 24.86
C LEU A 15 8.97 -0.95 24.21
N PRO A 16 7.98 -1.82 23.87
CA PRO A 16 8.24 -3.11 23.23
C PRO A 16 8.89 -2.97 21.84
N VAL A 17 8.45 -1.98 21.05
CA VAL A 17 9.01 -1.66 19.73
C VAL A 17 10.47 -1.24 19.86
N ARG A 18 10.80 -0.44 20.89
CA ARG A 18 12.17 0.00 21.16
C ARG A 18 13.08 -1.15 21.59
N LEU A 19 12.58 -2.06 22.44
CA LEU A 19 13.33 -3.24 22.86
C LEU A 19 13.63 -4.17 21.67
N PHE A 20 12.63 -4.42 20.83
CA PHE A 20 12.79 -5.24 19.63
C PHE A 20 13.77 -4.60 18.62
N ASN A 21 13.68 -3.29 18.39
CA ASN A 21 14.64 -2.56 17.56
C ASN A 21 16.05 -2.57 18.16
N GLY A 22 16.18 -2.46 19.49
CA GLY A 22 17.46 -2.55 20.18
C GLY A 22 18.12 -3.92 20.03
N PHE A 23 17.32 -5.00 20.12
CA PHE A 23 17.79 -6.36 19.85
C PHE A 23 18.22 -6.54 18.39
N GLY A 24 17.45 -5.99 17.44
CA GLY A 24 17.83 -5.97 16.02
C GLY A 24 19.14 -5.24 15.76
N ALA A 25 19.34 -4.06 16.37
CA ALA A 25 20.59 -3.32 16.25
C ALA A 25 21.80 -4.05 16.86
N LEU A 26 21.58 -4.88 17.89
CA LEU A 26 22.60 -5.74 18.46
C LEU A 26 22.96 -6.89 17.52
N LEU A 27 21.96 -7.51 16.87
CA LEU A 27 22.16 -8.58 15.88
C LEU A 27 22.85 -8.09 14.59
N GLU A 28 22.56 -6.87 14.13
CA GLU A 28 23.27 -6.29 12.99
C GLU A 28 24.76 -6.06 13.28
N LYS A 29 25.11 -5.76 14.54
CA LYS A 29 26.51 -5.65 14.98
C LYS A 29 27.21 -7.00 15.04
N THR A 30 26.50 -8.12 15.16
CA THR A 30 27.09 -9.46 15.25
C THR A 30 27.32 -10.14 13.89
N ARG A 31 27.34 -9.39 12.77
CA ARG A 31 27.70 -9.89 11.42
C ARG A 31 26.81 -11.02 10.89
N ILE A 32 25.62 -11.22 11.46
CA ILE A 32 24.58 -12.03 10.85
C ILE A 32 24.07 -11.22 9.65
N SER A 33 24.55 -11.59 8.46
CA SER A 33 24.29 -10.93 7.18
C SER A 33 22.83 -10.48 7.08
N SER A 34 22.60 -9.16 7.11
CA SER A 34 21.32 -8.57 6.71
C SER A 34 21.19 -8.82 5.22
N THR A 35 20.59 -9.95 4.83
CA THR A 35 20.42 -10.34 3.43
C THR A 35 19.83 -9.18 2.65
N ARG A 36 20.56 -8.71 1.63
CA ARG A 36 20.12 -7.64 0.74
C ARG A 36 18.79 -8.05 0.12
N MET A 37 17.76 -7.20 0.20
CA MET A 37 16.45 -7.51 -0.40
C MET A 37 16.55 -7.29 -1.91
N SER A 38 16.60 -8.36 -2.69
CA SER A 38 16.59 -8.25 -4.15
C SER A 38 15.15 -8.31 -4.69
N ALA A 39 14.87 -7.60 -5.78
CA ALA A 39 13.58 -7.65 -6.45
C ALA A 39 13.26 -9.07 -6.92
N ALA A 40 14.25 -9.78 -7.48
CA ALA A 40 14.11 -11.16 -7.94
C ALA A 40 13.70 -12.12 -6.80
N ASP A 41 14.34 -12.03 -5.63
CA ASP A 41 14.01 -12.91 -4.50
C ASP A 41 12.60 -12.67 -3.97
N LEU A 42 12.16 -11.40 -3.95
CA LEU A 42 10.81 -11.04 -3.51
C LEU A 42 9.75 -11.49 -4.53
N ILE A 43 10.03 -11.34 -5.83
CA ILE A 43 9.17 -11.86 -6.90
C ILE A 43 9.01 -13.38 -6.77
N GLU A 44 10.11 -14.12 -6.67
CA GLU A 44 10.08 -15.57 -6.54
C GLU A 44 9.41 -16.02 -5.22
N THR A 45 9.57 -15.24 -4.15
CA THR A 45 8.86 -15.48 -2.90
C THR A 45 7.36 -15.26 -3.05
N ALA A 46 6.93 -14.19 -3.74
CA ALA A 46 5.52 -13.91 -4.00
C ALA A 46 4.88 -15.02 -4.84
N LYS A 47 5.58 -15.48 -5.89
CA LYS A 47 5.14 -16.61 -6.73
C LYS A 47 4.87 -17.87 -5.89
N ARG A 48 5.85 -18.28 -5.07
CA ARG A 48 5.69 -19.44 -4.16
C ARG A 48 4.58 -19.27 -3.14
N ARG A 49 4.37 -18.05 -2.61
CA ARG A 49 3.30 -17.78 -1.63
C ARG A 49 1.91 -17.88 -2.23
N CYS A 50 1.76 -17.48 -3.49
CA CYS A 50 0.47 -17.48 -4.17
C CYS A 50 0.21 -18.73 -5.02
N ASP A 51 1.24 -19.53 -5.29
CA ASP A 51 1.20 -20.59 -6.29
C ASP A 51 0.75 -20.06 -7.66
N LEU A 52 1.34 -18.92 -8.05
CA LEU A 52 1.06 -18.19 -9.29
C LEU A 52 2.37 -17.63 -9.86
N ASP A 53 2.47 -17.46 -11.17
CA ASP A 53 3.67 -16.97 -11.84
C ASP A 53 3.43 -15.80 -12.82
N ASP A 54 2.17 -15.51 -13.16
CA ASP A 54 1.80 -14.43 -14.07
C ASP A 54 1.51 -13.11 -13.34
N PHE A 55 2.38 -12.12 -13.56
CA PHE A 55 2.19 -10.75 -13.10
C PHE A 55 1.50 -9.85 -14.14
N GLY A 56 1.09 -10.40 -15.28
CA GLY A 56 0.42 -9.65 -16.35
C GLY A 56 1.34 -8.67 -17.05
N GLU A 57 0.73 -7.80 -17.86
CA GLU A 57 1.47 -6.85 -18.70
C GLU A 57 2.07 -5.67 -17.92
N GLY A 58 3.15 -5.11 -18.49
CA GLY A 58 3.84 -3.94 -17.97
C GLY A 58 5.04 -4.31 -17.10
N ASP A 59 6.16 -3.62 -17.33
CA ASP A 59 7.37 -3.80 -16.54
C ASP A 59 7.25 -3.05 -15.21
N PHE A 60 7.36 -3.78 -14.11
CA PHE A 60 7.41 -3.25 -12.75
C PHE A 60 8.75 -3.57 -12.07
N PHE A 61 9.64 -4.31 -12.73
CA PHE A 61 10.89 -4.80 -12.16
C PHE A 61 11.87 -3.65 -11.92
N GLU A 62 12.00 -2.73 -12.87
CA GLU A 62 12.86 -1.54 -12.68
C GLU A 62 12.35 -0.71 -11.50
N ALA A 63 11.06 -0.36 -11.50
CA ALA A 63 10.45 0.46 -10.45
C ALA A 63 10.63 -0.16 -9.06
N LEU A 64 10.38 -1.47 -8.93
CA LEU A 64 10.64 -2.22 -7.69
C LEU A 64 12.13 -2.20 -7.30
N SER A 65 13.03 -2.41 -8.27
CA SER A 65 14.47 -2.42 -8.01
C SER A 65 14.98 -1.07 -7.51
N ARG A 66 14.54 0.03 -8.14
CA ARG A 66 14.87 1.41 -7.74
C ARG A 66 14.36 1.72 -6.33
N LEU A 67 13.12 1.31 -6.02
CA LEU A 67 12.55 1.48 -4.69
C LEU A 67 13.37 0.73 -3.63
N LEU A 68 13.65 -0.55 -3.87
CA LEU A 68 14.41 -1.38 -2.94
C LEU A 68 15.83 -0.86 -2.73
N GLU A 69 16.49 -0.40 -3.80
CA GLU A 69 17.81 0.22 -3.72
C GLU A 69 17.79 1.45 -2.82
N SER A 70 16.90 2.41 -3.08
CA SER A 70 16.77 3.65 -2.29
C SER A 70 16.40 3.35 -0.83
N CYS A 71 15.51 2.39 -0.57
CA CYS A 71 15.20 1.94 0.79
C CYS A 71 16.42 1.38 1.54
N GLN A 72 17.30 0.66 0.84
CA GLN A 72 18.47 0.02 1.44
C GLN A 72 19.64 0.99 1.64
N SER A 73 19.84 1.94 0.71
CA SER A 73 20.93 2.91 0.75
C SER A 73 20.60 4.13 1.62
N GLU A 74 19.35 4.60 1.59
CA GLU A 74 19.00 5.95 2.06
C GLU A 74 18.01 5.94 3.23
N ALA A 75 17.04 5.02 3.28
CA ALA A 75 15.91 5.12 4.22
C ALA A 75 16.23 4.84 5.70
N ARG A 76 17.45 4.37 6.02
CA ARG A 76 17.92 4.08 7.40
C ARG A 76 16.92 3.25 8.21
N LEU A 77 16.33 2.23 7.58
CA LEU A 77 15.32 1.38 8.18
C LEU A 77 15.90 0.57 9.34
N ASN A 78 15.24 0.63 10.50
CA ASN A 78 15.47 -0.30 11.61
C ASN A 78 14.87 -1.69 11.28
N LEU A 79 15.10 -2.68 12.15
CA LEU A 79 14.62 -4.05 11.93
C LEU A 79 13.12 -4.12 11.63
N ILE A 80 12.28 -3.40 12.38
CA ILE A 80 10.83 -3.37 12.14
C ILE A 80 10.52 -2.74 10.78
N GLY A 81 11.21 -1.65 10.42
CA GLY A 81 11.06 -1.01 9.11
C GLY A 81 11.45 -1.93 7.95
N LYS A 82 12.52 -2.72 8.09
CA LYS A 82 12.93 -3.72 7.09
C LYS A 82 11.89 -4.84 6.94
N ILE A 83 11.33 -5.31 8.05
CA ILE A 83 10.25 -6.31 8.05
C ILE A 83 9.00 -5.74 7.39
N ALA A 84 8.59 -4.52 7.76
CA ALA A 84 7.43 -3.84 7.20
C ALA A 84 7.57 -3.67 5.68
N LEU A 85 8.70 -3.12 5.20
CA LEU A 85 8.98 -2.99 3.77
C LEU A 85 8.87 -4.34 3.03
N LYS A 86 9.47 -5.40 3.60
CA LYS A 86 9.40 -6.73 3.00
C LYS A 86 7.97 -7.26 2.92
N VAL A 87 7.17 -7.06 3.98
CA VAL A 87 5.76 -7.46 4.01
C VAL A 87 4.97 -6.67 2.99
N ASP A 88 5.08 -5.34 2.97
CA ASP A 88 4.35 -4.44 2.07
C ASP A 88 4.64 -4.76 0.59
N VAL A 89 5.92 -4.96 0.24
CA VAL A 89 6.31 -5.34 -1.13
C VAL A 89 5.76 -6.71 -1.51
N LEU A 90 5.83 -7.70 -0.60
CA LEU A 90 5.29 -9.03 -0.88
C LEU A 90 3.77 -9.03 -1.00
N GLU A 91 3.05 -8.28 -0.17
CA GLU A 91 1.60 -8.11 -0.28
C GLU A 91 1.22 -7.44 -1.60
N THR A 92 1.97 -6.43 -2.03
CA THR A 92 1.79 -5.75 -3.32
C THR A 92 2.00 -6.70 -4.50
N LEU A 93 3.07 -7.50 -4.48
CA LEU A 93 3.35 -8.52 -5.51
C LEU A 93 2.29 -9.62 -5.55
N CYS A 94 1.89 -10.13 -4.37
CA CYS A 94 0.83 -11.13 -4.25
C CYS A 94 -0.51 -10.59 -4.77
N SER A 95 -0.84 -9.34 -4.45
CA SER A 95 -2.04 -8.65 -4.94
C SER A 95 -2.05 -8.59 -6.46
N ARG A 96 -0.91 -8.23 -7.08
CA ARG A 96 -0.74 -8.23 -8.54
C ARG A 96 -0.99 -9.62 -9.15
N LEU A 97 -0.35 -10.66 -8.63
CA LEU A 97 -0.54 -12.06 -9.10
C LEU A 97 -2.01 -12.49 -9.01
N GLN A 98 -2.64 -12.21 -7.87
CA GLN A 98 -4.03 -12.59 -7.64
C GLN A 98 -5.00 -11.85 -8.56
N MET A 99 -4.77 -10.56 -8.79
CA MET A 99 -5.59 -9.78 -9.73
C MET A 99 -5.48 -10.32 -11.16
N GLU A 100 -4.30 -10.73 -11.62
CA GLU A 100 -4.14 -11.32 -12.95
C GLU A 100 -4.82 -12.67 -13.07
N ARG A 101 -4.66 -13.54 -12.05
CA ARG A 101 -5.44 -14.79 -11.96
C ARG A 101 -6.94 -14.51 -12.04
N ASP A 102 -7.42 -13.53 -11.29
CA ASP A 102 -8.84 -13.19 -11.24
C ASP A 102 -9.36 -12.67 -12.58
N ARG A 103 -8.58 -11.88 -13.33
CA ARG A 103 -8.98 -11.44 -14.67
C ARG A 103 -9.08 -12.59 -15.67
N ARG A 104 -8.24 -13.62 -15.53
CA ARG A 104 -8.33 -14.86 -16.32
C ARG A 104 -9.59 -15.67 -15.95
N LEU A 105 -9.90 -15.76 -14.66
CA LEU A 105 -11.07 -16.51 -14.16
C LEU A 105 -12.40 -15.79 -14.37
N TYR A 106 -12.39 -14.45 -14.39
CA TYR A 106 -13.56 -13.59 -14.54
C TYR A 106 -13.33 -12.55 -15.65
N PRO A 107 -13.39 -12.95 -16.94
CA PRO A 107 -13.15 -12.05 -18.07
C PRO A 107 -14.10 -10.84 -18.13
N GLU A 108 -15.24 -10.91 -17.46
CA GLU A 108 -16.22 -9.82 -17.32
C GLU A 108 -15.67 -8.61 -16.57
N ILE A 109 -14.60 -8.78 -15.79
CA ILE A 109 -13.88 -7.66 -15.15
C ILE A 109 -13.38 -6.69 -16.23
N GLU A 110 -12.84 -7.21 -17.34
CA GLU A 110 -12.25 -6.35 -18.38
C GLU A 110 -13.30 -5.53 -19.13
N ARG A 111 -14.54 -6.04 -19.15
CA ARG A 111 -15.70 -5.41 -19.79
C ARG A 111 -16.31 -4.29 -18.95
N GLN A 112 -15.92 -4.16 -17.68
CA GLN A 112 -16.41 -3.08 -16.82
C GLN A 112 -16.02 -1.72 -17.40
N GLN A 113 -17.02 -0.85 -17.57
CA GLN A 113 -16.81 0.52 -18.02
C GLN A 113 -16.77 1.45 -16.82
N ILE A 114 -15.66 2.17 -16.64
CA ILE A 114 -15.56 3.29 -15.71
C ILE A 114 -16.02 4.54 -16.47
N ARG A 115 -17.20 5.06 -16.13
CA ARG A 115 -17.84 6.19 -16.84
C ARG A 115 -17.72 7.43 -15.97
N GLU A 116 -17.31 8.55 -16.58
CA GLU A 116 -17.31 9.88 -15.95
C GLU A 116 -16.73 9.92 -14.50
N PRO A 117 -15.56 9.30 -14.23
CA PRO A 117 -15.01 9.28 -12.88
C PRO A 117 -14.65 10.69 -12.38
N LEU A 118 -15.01 10.98 -11.13
CA LEU A 118 -14.61 12.20 -10.44
C LEU A 118 -13.22 12.02 -9.80
N PHE A 119 -12.28 12.89 -10.18
CA PHE A 119 -10.96 12.93 -9.56
C PHE A 119 -10.81 14.16 -8.68
N ILE A 120 -10.34 13.93 -7.44
CA ILE A 120 -9.94 15.00 -6.53
C ILE A 120 -8.41 15.11 -6.60
N VAL A 121 -7.92 16.28 -6.98
CA VAL A 121 -6.48 16.56 -7.08
C VAL A 121 -6.17 17.79 -6.22
N GLY A 122 -5.09 17.72 -5.47
CA GLY A 122 -4.64 18.82 -4.63
C GLY A 122 -3.39 18.46 -3.85
N LEU A 123 -2.76 19.46 -3.26
CA LEU A 123 -1.61 19.24 -2.40
C LEU A 123 -2.03 18.57 -1.08
N PRO A 124 -1.15 17.81 -0.42
CA PRO A 124 -1.39 17.36 0.94
C PRO A 124 -1.79 18.53 1.84
N ARG A 125 -2.77 18.29 2.74
CA ARG A 125 -3.27 19.27 3.71
C ARG A 125 -4.12 20.42 3.13
N SER A 126 -4.65 20.29 1.91
CA SER A 126 -5.56 21.25 1.28
C SER A 126 -7.06 20.96 1.48
N GLY A 127 -7.41 19.99 2.33
CA GLY A 127 -8.80 19.60 2.59
C GLY A 127 -9.37 18.53 1.64
N THR A 128 -8.54 17.97 0.75
CA THR A 128 -8.92 16.90 -0.20
C THR A 128 -9.54 15.69 0.50
N THR A 129 -9.02 15.29 1.66
CA THR A 129 -9.58 14.17 2.45
C THR A 129 -11.02 14.44 2.90
N VAL A 130 -11.33 15.66 3.35
CA VAL A 130 -12.68 16.04 3.78
C VAL A 130 -13.63 16.03 2.58
N LEU A 131 -13.23 16.61 1.46
CA LEU A 131 -14.01 16.59 0.22
C LEU A 131 -14.25 15.14 -0.26
N HIS A 132 -13.23 14.29 -0.21
CA HIS A 132 -13.34 12.88 -0.58
C HIS A 132 -14.34 12.14 0.30
N SER A 133 -14.28 12.33 1.63
CA SER A 133 -15.25 11.71 2.54
C SER A 133 -16.68 12.21 2.32
N LEU A 134 -16.87 13.49 2.00
CA LEU A 134 -18.19 14.05 1.69
C LEU A 134 -18.79 13.45 0.42
N LEU A 135 -18.02 13.38 -0.67
CA LEU A 135 -18.47 12.77 -1.92
C LEU A 135 -18.72 11.26 -1.78
N ALA A 136 -17.89 10.58 -0.98
CA ALA A 136 -18.04 9.16 -0.69
C ALA A 136 -19.27 8.80 0.16
N ALA A 137 -19.91 9.78 0.80
CA ALA A 137 -21.13 9.56 1.58
C ALA A 137 -22.40 9.46 0.70
N ASP A 138 -22.32 9.90 -0.56
CA ASP A 138 -23.41 9.77 -1.52
C ASP A 138 -23.52 8.30 -1.99
N PRO A 139 -24.68 7.62 -1.78
CA PRO A 139 -24.86 6.23 -2.21
C PRO A 139 -24.81 6.03 -3.73
N GLU A 140 -24.94 7.09 -4.52
CA GLU A 140 -24.78 7.03 -5.98
C GLU A 140 -23.31 6.96 -6.41
N HIS A 141 -22.37 7.33 -5.55
CA HIS A 141 -20.94 7.30 -5.82
C HIS A 141 -20.25 6.09 -5.18
N ARG A 142 -19.17 5.63 -5.84
CA ARG A 142 -18.25 4.63 -5.26
C ARG A 142 -16.83 5.17 -5.12
N CYS A 143 -16.24 4.94 -3.94
CA CYS A 143 -14.82 5.12 -3.70
C CYS A 143 -14.15 3.78 -3.30
N PRO A 144 -12.90 3.51 -3.69
CA PRO A 144 -12.16 2.36 -3.18
C PRO A 144 -12.00 2.43 -1.66
N LEU A 145 -12.29 1.35 -0.94
CA LEU A 145 -12.11 1.27 0.51
C LEU A 145 -10.79 0.57 0.88
N MET A 146 -10.24 0.88 2.05
CA MET A 146 -8.96 0.31 2.52
C MET A 146 -8.91 -1.21 2.46
N TRP A 147 -9.97 -1.90 2.91
CA TRP A 147 -10.00 -3.37 2.89
C TRP A 147 -10.04 -3.95 1.47
N GLU A 148 -10.63 -3.23 0.51
CA GLU A 148 -10.72 -3.65 -0.88
C GLU A 148 -9.40 -3.47 -1.59
N VAL A 149 -8.72 -2.35 -1.34
CA VAL A 149 -7.42 -2.06 -1.96
C VAL A 149 -6.33 -2.97 -1.39
N ARG A 150 -6.34 -3.23 -0.07
CA ARG A 150 -5.35 -4.12 0.58
C ARG A 150 -5.47 -5.58 0.13
N SER A 151 -6.69 -6.04 -0.16
CA SER A 151 -6.95 -7.43 -0.51
C SER A 151 -7.92 -7.46 -1.66
N PRO A 152 -7.55 -7.13 -2.91
CA PRO A 152 -8.51 -7.02 -4.02
C PRO A 152 -9.11 -8.37 -4.44
N SER A 153 -8.39 -9.47 -4.26
CA SER A 153 -8.87 -10.83 -4.53
C SER A 153 -9.61 -11.45 -3.31
N PRO A 154 -10.65 -12.28 -3.51
CA PRO A 154 -11.31 -12.56 -4.79
C PRO A 154 -12.16 -11.35 -5.27
N PRO A 155 -12.48 -11.25 -6.56
CA PRO A 155 -13.21 -10.12 -7.13
C PRO A 155 -14.71 -10.18 -6.80
N THR A 156 -15.16 -11.25 -6.14
CA THR A 156 -16.53 -11.46 -5.69
C THR A 156 -16.71 -11.03 -4.22
N HIS A 157 -17.92 -11.22 -3.67
CA HIS A 157 -18.23 -11.00 -2.26
C HIS A 157 -17.77 -12.12 -1.32
N VAL A 158 -17.08 -13.14 -1.85
CA VAL A 158 -16.58 -14.25 -1.04
C VAL A 158 -15.63 -13.74 0.04
N ASP A 159 -15.85 -14.23 1.28
CA ASP A 159 -15.08 -13.90 2.46
C ASP A 159 -15.00 -12.39 2.82
N GLU A 160 -15.94 -11.58 2.32
CA GLU A 160 -15.96 -10.11 2.53
C GLU A 160 -15.80 -9.73 4.01
N LYS A 161 -16.65 -10.29 4.90
CA LYS A 161 -16.58 -10.03 6.36
C LYS A 161 -15.21 -10.37 6.94
N ARG A 162 -14.60 -11.47 6.51
CA ARG A 162 -13.29 -11.92 6.97
C ARG A 162 -12.18 -10.99 6.49
N ARG A 163 -12.27 -10.49 5.26
CA ARG A 163 -11.32 -9.52 4.68
C ARG A 163 -11.41 -8.18 5.38
N ILE A 164 -12.61 -7.68 5.65
CA ILE A 164 -12.84 -6.48 6.46
C ILE A 164 -12.23 -6.67 7.85
N GLN A 165 -12.49 -7.80 8.52
CA GLN A 165 -11.93 -8.08 9.85
C GLN A 165 -10.39 -8.11 9.85
N ARG A 166 -9.75 -8.73 8.85
CA ARG A 166 -8.28 -8.72 8.70
C ARG A 166 -7.74 -7.30 8.50
N ALA A 167 -8.41 -6.50 7.67
CA ALA A 167 -8.04 -5.11 7.46
C ALA A 167 -8.16 -4.29 8.76
N THR A 168 -9.24 -4.48 9.51
CA THR A 168 -9.46 -3.86 10.82
C THR A 168 -8.37 -4.24 11.81
N GLN A 169 -8.00 -5.52 11.92
CA GLN A 169 -6.91 -5.97 12.79
C GLN A 169 -5.57 -5.33 12.41
N SER A 170 -5.28 -5.26 11.10
CA SER A 170 -4.05 -4.64 10.60
C SER A 170 -4.02 -3.13 10.88
N CYS A 171 -5.14 -2.43 10.70
CA CYS A 171 -5.29 -1.02 11.07
C CYS A 171 -5.11 -0.80 12.59
N ASN A 172 -5.67 -1.67 13.43
CA ASN A 172 -5.50 -1.61 14.88
C ASN A 172 -4.06 -1.85 15.31
N PHE A 173 -3.39 -2.82 14.68
CA PHE A 173 -1.97 -3.09 14.93
C PHE A 173 -1.10 -1.89 14.51
N PHE A 174 -1.37 -1.29 13.35
CA PHE A 174 -0.68 -0.08 12.92
C PHE A 174 -0.92 1.09 13.88
N ASN A 175 -2.17 1.31 14.32
CA ASN A 175 -2.50 2.34 15.31
C ASN A 175 -1.81 2.08 16.66
N TRP A 176 -1.57 0.82 17.03
CA TRP A 176 -0.79 0.48 18.21
C TRP A 176 0.70 0.78 18.01
N LEU A 177 1.28 0.45 16.85
CA LEU A 177 2.68 0.73 16.53
C LEU A 177 2.98 2.24 16.44
N VAL A 178 2.07 3.01 15.82
CA VAL A 178 2.24 4.45 15.57
C VAL A 178 0.99 5.23 16.05
N PRO A 179 0.73 5.33 17.37
CA PRO A 179 -0.50 5.92 17.89
C PRO A 179 -0.71 7.39 17.54
N ALA A 180 0.36 8.12 17.25
CA ALA A 180 0.29 9.52 16.84
C ALA A 180 -0.23 9.69 15.40
N PHE A 181 -0.17 8.65 14.56
CA PHE A 181 -0.54 8.75 13.14
C PHE A 181 -2.03 9.05 12.92
N ARG A 182 -2.89 8.55 13.81
CA ARG A 182 -4.35 8.81 13.74
C ARG A 182 -4.73 10.30 13.84
N TYR A 183 -3.84 11.16 14.36
CA TYR A 183 -4.08 12.60 14.43
C TYR A 183 -3.80 13.30 13.10
N VAL A 184 -3.02 12.69 12.21
CA VAL A 184 -2.66 13.26 10.91
C VAL A 184 -3.40 12.61 9.75
N HIS A 185 -3.82 11.35 9.89
CA HIS A 185 -4.49 10.59 8.85
C HIS A 185 -5.55 9.65 9.43
N ALA A 186 -6.73 9.60 8.80
CA ALA A 186 -7.76 8.64 9.16
C ALA A 186 -7.31 7.21 8.83
N VAL A 187 -7.48 6.27 9.78
CA VAL A 187 -7.09 4.86 9.60
C VAL A 187 -8.29 4.00 9.95
N GLY A 188 -8.75 3.18 9.00
CA GLY A 188 -9.83 2.23 9.20
C GLY A 188 -10.03 1.35 7.97
N ALA A 189 -10.62 0.18 8.16
CA ALA A 189 -10.84 -0.79 7.08
C ALA A 189 -11.79 -0.26 5.99
N GLU A 190 -12.76 0.56 6.37
CA GLU A 190 -13.79 1.11 5.48
C GLU A 190 -13.59 2.60 5.22
N VAL A 191 -12.36 3.10 5.39
CA VAL A 191 -11.99 4.48 5.03
C VAL A 191 -11.67 4.53 3.53
N PRO A 192 -12.19 5.54 2.79
CA PRO A 192 -11.84 5.76 1.38
C PRO A 192 -10.32 5.86 1.16
N GLN A 193 -9.84 5.28 0.06
CA GLN A 193 -8.43 5.25 -0.31
C GLN A 193 -8.09 6.17 -1.46
N GLU A 194 -6.86 6.68 -1.43
CA GLU A 194 -6.32 7.54 -2.48
C GLU A 194 -5.85 6.71 -3.69
N CYS A 195 -5.82 7.36 -4.87
CA CYS A 195 -5.44 6.71 -6.13
C CYS A 195 -4.02 6.12 -6.11
N VAL A 196 -3.12 6.71 -5.32
CA VAL A 196 -1.73 6.24 -5.15
C VAL A 196 -1.68 4.78 -4.67
N SER A 197 -2.65 4.35 -3.86
CA SER A 197 -2.76 2.97 -3.36
C SER A 197 -3.09 1.97 -4.46
N LEU A 198 -3.88 2.36 -5.45
CA LEU A 198 -4.26 1.50 -6.59
C LEU A 198 -3.12 1.37 -7.61
N MET A 199 -2.15 2.29 -7.59
CA MET A 199 -0.99 2.28 -8.48
C MET A 199 0.20 1.50 -7.92
N THR A 200 0.21 1.21 -6.61
CA THR A 200 1.31 0.49 -5.95
C THR A 200 1.70 -0.84 -6.59
N PRO A 201 0.81 -1.65 -7.22
CA PRO A 201 1.21 -2.88 -7.91
C PRO A 201 2.11 -2.68 -9.14
N THR A 202 2.25 -1.44 -9.62
CA THR A 202 3.21 -1.09 -10.68
C THR A 202 4.56 -0.62 -10.13
N PHE A 203 4.65 -0.44 -8.81
CA PHE A 203 5.76 0.22 -8.12
C PHE A 203 6.07 1.64 -8.62
N MET A 204 5.15 2.26 -9.38
CA MET A 204 5.16 3.67 -9.78
C MET A 204 4.06 4.41 -9.02
N SER A 205 4.38 4.86 -7.80
CA SER A 205 3.42 5.57 -6.94
C SER A 205 4.12 6.45 -5.92
N ASP A 206 3.62 7.68 -5.74
CA ASP A 206 4.07 8.61 -4.70
C ASP A 206 3.87 8.06 -3.27
N GLN A 207 3.05 7.02 -3.10
CA GLN A 207 2.85 6.36 -1.81
C GLN A 207 4.17 5.91 -1.17
N PHE A 208 5.15 5.48 -1.96
CA PHE A 208 6.42 5.02 -1.42
C PHE A 208 7.26 6.16 -0.82
N ASP A 209 7.22 7.36 -1.40
CA ASP A 209 7.87 8.56 -0.84
C ASP A 209 7.17 9.03 0.44
N ALA A 210 5.84 8.83 0.53
CA ALA A 210 5.10 9.11 1.75
C ALA A 210 5.41 8.11 2.89
N MET A 211 5.83 6.88 2.56
CA MET A 211 6.08 5.80 3.52
C MET A 211 7.53 5.69 3.96
N TYR A 212 8.47 5.97 3.06
CA TYR A 212 9.90 5.77 3.28
C TYR A 212 10.70 7.00 2.84
N TYR A 213 11.88 7.19 3.44
CA TYR A 213 12.81 8.20 2.95
C TYR A 213 13.58 7.65 1.74
N VAL A 214 13.08 7.89 0.53
CA VAL A 214 13.59 7.29 -0.72
C VAL A 214 13.91 8.34 -1.81
N PRO A 215 14.82 9.29 -1.55
CA PRO A 215 15.07 10.41 -2.44
C PRO A 215 15.53 10.01 -3.85
N SER A 216 16.34 8.95 -4.00
CA SER A 216 16.77 8.47 -5.31
C SER A 216 15.63 7.86 -6.13
N TYR A 217 14.76 7.05 -5.49
CA TYR A 217 13.55 6.54 -6.14
C TYR A 217 12.63 7.68 -6.55
N ARG A 218 12.39 8.64 -5.65
CA ARG A 218 11.52 9.80 -5.89
C ARG A 218 12.00 10.63 -7.09
N ALA A 219 13.30 10.92 -7.17
CA ALA A 219 13.89 11.66 -8.27
C ALA A 219 13.73 10.93 -9.61
N TRP A 220 13.94 9.61 -9.62
CA TRP A 220 13.68 8.77 -10.79
C TRP A 220 12.19 8.76 -11.17
N PHE A 221 11.30 8.55 -10.18
CA PHE A 221 9.86 8.46 -10.35
C PHE A 221 9.27 9.72 -11.00
N PHE A 222 9.69 10.92 -10.59
CA PHE A 222 9.22 12.18 -11.20
C PHE A 222 9.63 12.36 -12.67
N GLY A 223 10.62 11.60 -13.14
CA GLY A 223 11.01 11.56 -14.55
C GLY A 223 10.25 10.54 -15.40
N GLN A 224 9.35 9.74 -14.80
CA GLN A 224 8.69 8.64 -15.51
C GLN A 224 7.37 9.03 -16.17
N ASP A 225 7.02 8.29 -17.21
CA ASP A 225 5.69 8.30 -17.79
C ASP A 225 4.74 7.43 -16.96
N LEU A 226 3.73 8.08 -16.35
CA LEU A 226 2.76 7.39 -15.48
C LEU A 226 1.59 6.76 -16.23
N ARG A 227 1.55 6.80 -17.58
CA ARG A 227 0.48 6.13 -18.36
C ARG A 227 0.27 4.67 -17.95
N PRO A 228 1.30 3.81 -17.77
CA PRO A 228 1.08 2.43 -17.34
C PRO A 228 0.52 2.31 -15.91
N ALA A 229 0.91 3.22 -15.01
CA ALA A 229 0.35 3.27 -13.64
C ALA A 229 -1.15 3.61 -13.67
N TYR A 230 -1.57 4.58 -14.48
CA TYR A 230 -2.98 4.92 -14.66
C TYR A 230 -3.78 3.86 -15.41
N GLN A 231 -3.17 3.13 -16.35
CA GLN A 231 -3.78 1.96 -16.97
C GLN A 231 -4.04 0.86 -15.94
N TYR A 232 -3.06 0.59 -15.06
CA TYR A 232 -3.25 -0.37 -13.96
C TYR A 232 -4.30 0.11 -12.96
N HIS A 233 -4.30 1.40 -12.62
CA HIS A 233 -5.34 2.03 -11.79
C HIS A 233 -6.74 1.79 -12.37
N ARG A 234 -6.94 1.98 -13.69
CA ARG A 234 -8.20 1.66 -14.35
C ARG A 234 -8.55 0.17 -14.25
N ARG A 235 -7.59 -0.74 -14.45
CA ARG A 235 -7.78 -2.19 -14.28
C ARG A 235 -8.20 -2.55 -12.85
N PHE A 236 -7.65 -1.84 -11.86
CA PHE A 236 -8.02 -1.99 -10.46
C PHE A 236 -9.46 -1.52 -10.20
N LEU A 237 -9.85 -0.36 -10.71
CA LEU A 237 -11.23 0.13 -10.60
C LEU A 237 -12.23 -0.83 -11.23
N GLN A 238 -11.93 -1.38 -12.42
CA GLN A 238 -12.76 -2.40 -13.05
C GLN A 238 -12.94 -3.64 -12.16
N HIS A 239 -11.86 -4.07 -11.50
CA HIS A 239 -11.88 -5.19 -10.58
C HIS A 239 -12.76 -4.93 -9.35
N LEU A 240 -12.74 -3.70 -8.81
CA LEU A 240 -13.63 -3.31 -7.71
C LEU A 240 -15.08 -3.15 -8.17
N GLN A 241 -15.32 -2.56 -9.34
CA GLN A 241 -16.66 -2.38 -9.90
C GLN A 241 -17.35 -3.71 -10.19
N PHE A 242 -16.60 -4.71 -10.65
CA PHE A 242 -17.14 -6.06 -10.84
C PHE A 242 -17.67 -6.66 -9.54
N ARG A 243 -17.02 -6.41 -8.39
CA ARG A 243 -17.56 -6.80 -7.07
C ARG A 243 -18.83 -6.03 -6.77
N ARG A 244 -18.75 -4.71 -6.83
CA ARG A 244 -19.83 -3.81 -6.41
C ARG A 244 -19.83 -2.59 -7.31
N ALA A 245 -20.80 -2.55 -8.22
CA ALA A 245 -21.07 -1.39 -9.05
C ALA A 245 -21.75 -0.28 -8.23
N ALA A 246 -21.60 0.95 -8.70
CA ALA A 246 -22.45 2.08 -8.33
C ALA A 246 -23.06 2.68 -9.60
N PRO A 247 -24.15 3.46 -9.48
CA PRO A 247 -24.71 4.20 -10.60
C PRO A 247 -23.71 5.14 -11.28
N ARG A 248 -22.77 5.71 -10.51
CA ARG A 248 -21.70 6.60 -10.96
C ARG A 248 -20.33 6.21 -10.41
#